data_AF-A0A7R9YXP0-F1
#
_entry.id   AF-A0A7R9YXP0-F1
#
_cell.length_a   1.000
_cell.length_b   1.000
_cell.length_c   1.000
_cell.angle_alpha   90.00
_cell.angle_beta   90.00
_cell.angle_gamma   90.00
#
_symmetry.space_group_name_H-M   'P 1'
#
loop_
_entity.id
_entity.type
_entity.pdbx_description
1 polymer ?
#
loop_
_entity_poly.entity_id
_entity_poly.type
_entity_poly.pdbx_seq_one_letter_code
_entity_poly.pdbx_strand_id
1 'polypeptide(L)'
;GGAAGFSPQQQRHLGLGRASTAPVHPQRRVDRMDARAYIGQYSRDGTFFVAAYQDQRVRLYDVERNWKLRKDVRARMCRWTVTDCTLSPDQRFLVYCSIMPVAHLVTVGSHWDSVVESISNVTEVHEELNFAARSEPWHSSREFGIWSIKWSGDGRELIAGTNDERVYVYDAESSRVIAFAAGHSDD
;
A
#
# COMPACT_ATOMS: atom_id res chain seq x y z
N GLY A 1 -10.76 -52.92 -28.65
CA GLY A 1 -11.19 -51.60 -29.16
C GLY A 1 -10.43 -50.54 -28.39
N GLY A 2 -9.42 -49.93 -29.02
CA GLY A 2 -8.60 -48.89 -28.39
C GLY A 2 -9.31 -47.55 -28.45
N ALA A 3 -9.43 -46.87 -27.30
CA ALA A 3 -9.97 -45.52 -27.23
C ALA A 3 -9.08 -44.57 -28.06
N ALA A 4 -9.68 -43.88 -29.03
CA ALA A 4 -8.98 -42.87 -29.81
C ALA A 4 -8.60 -41.71 -28.88
N GLY A 5 -7.29 -41.53 -28.66
CA GLY A 5 -6.76 -40.36 -27.95
C GLY A 5 -7.05 -39.06 -28.71
N PHE A 6 -7.08 -37.95 -27.97
CA PHE A 6 -7.33 -36.62 -28.54
C PHE A 6 -6.39 -36.30 -29.72
N SER A 7 -6.95 -35.72 -30.77
CA SER A 7 -6.19 -35.25 -31.94
C SER A 7 -5.21 -34.12 -31.56
N PRO A 8 -4.17 -33.83 -32.36
CA PRO A 8 -3.22 -32.74 -32.07
C PRO A 8 -3.88 -31.36 -31.90
N GLN A 9 -5.00 -31.09 -32.59
CA GLN A 9 -5.78 -29.86 -32.41
C GLN A 9 -6.57 -29.86 -31.10
N GLN A 10 -7.12 -31.02 -30.70
CA GLN A 10 -7.80 -31.19 -29.41
C GLN A 10 -6.79 -31.13 -28.26
N GLN A 11 -5.58 -31.66 -28.41
CA GLN A 11 -4.48 -31.51 -27.45
C GLN A 11 -4.02 -30.06 -27.31
N ARG A 12 -4.01 -29.27 -28.40
CA ARG A 12 -3.72 -27.82 -28.34
C ARG A 12 -4.84 -27.05 -27.65
N HIS A 13 -6.10 -27.37 -27.92
CA HIS A 13 -7.25 -26.75 -27.25
C HIS A 13 -7.30 -27.09 -25.75
N LEU A 14 -7.02 -28.35 -25.39
CA LEU A 14 -6.96 -28.82 -24.00
C LEU A 14 -5.69 -28.33 -23.27
N GLY A 15 -4.56 -28.20 -23.98
CA GLY A 15 -3.32 -27.61 -23.47
C GLY A 15 -3.38 -26.09 -23.25
N LEU A 16 -4.37 -25.42 -23.83
CA LEU A 16 -4.67 -24.01 -23.62
C LEU A 16 -5.58 -23.76 -22.39
N GLY A 17 -6.00 -24.80 -21.67
CA GLY A 17 -6.71 -24.70 -20.39
C GLY A 17 -5.89 -24.12 -19.22
N ARG A 18 -4.60 -23.85 -19.45
CA ARG A 18 -3.72 -23.08 -18.55
C ARG A 18 -2.74 -22.22 -19.36
N ALA A 19 -3.20 -21.59 -20.44
CA ALA A 19 -2.49 -20.43 -20.96
C ALA A 19 -2.53 -19.36 -19.87
N SER A 20 -1.44 -19.21 -19.14
CA SER A 20 -1.24 -18.09 -18.23
C SER A 20 -1.48 -16.82 -19.05
N THR A 21 -2.58 -16.12 -18.77
CA THR A 21 -2.88 -14.77 -19.27
C THR A 21 -1.85 -13.75 -18.78
N ALA A 22 -0.87 -14.18 -17.98
CA ALA A 22 0.28 -13.39 -17.59
C ALA A 22 1.07 -12.98 -18.86
N PRO A 23 1.24 -11.68 -19.10
CA PRO A 23 2.08 -11.20 -20.19
C PRO A 23 3.48 -11.79 -20.05
N VAL A 24 3.95 -12.51 -21.07
CA VAL A 24 5.32 -13.05 -21.11
C VAL A 24 6.25 -11.94 -21.58
N HIS A 25 6.47 -10.96 -20.72
CA HIS A 25 7.47 -9.92 -20.94
C HIS A 25 8.79 -10.32 -20.29
N PRO A 26 9.94 -9.89 -20.86
CA PRO A 26 11.24 -10.11 -20.25
C PRO A 26 11.23 -9.57 -18.81
N GLN A 27 11.51 -10.46 -17.85
CA GLN A 27 11.57 -10.09 -16.43
C GLN A 27 12.90 -9.41 -16.14
N ARG A 28 12.84 -8.21 -15.58
CA ARG A 28 14.01 -7.50 -15.06
C ARG A 28 13.92 -7.43 -13.55
N ARG A 29 14.96 -7.88 -12.85
CA ARG A 29 15.10 -7.66 -11.41
C ARG A 29 15.54 -6.21 -11.17
N VAL A 30 14.69 -5.43 -10.52
CA VAL A 30 14.96 -4.04 -10.13
C VAL A 30 15.67 -3.96 -8.78
N ASP A 31 15.24 -4.78 -7.83
CA ASP A 31 15.71 -4.74 -6.44
C ASP A 31 15.62 -6.13 -5.79
N ARG A 32 16.23 -6.30 -4.62
CA ARG A 32 16.12 -7.50 -3.78
C ARG A 32 15.98 -7.09 -2.32
N MET A 33 14.91 -7.57 -1.70
CA MET A 33 14.66 -7.42 -0.27
C MET A 33 14.70 -8.78 0.41
N ASP A 34 15.17 -8.82 1.65
CA ASP A 34 15.19 -10.03 2.48
C ASP A 34 13.84 -10.26 3.21
N ALA A 35 12.87 -9.38 2.98
CA ALA A 35 11.52 -9.44 3.53
C ALA A 35 10.46 -9.60 2.43
N ARG A 36 9.30 -10.18 2.81
CA ARG A 36 8.15 -10.34 1.91
C ARG A 36 7.53 -8.98 1.60
N ALA A 37 7.28 -8.70 0.32
CA ALA A 37 6.45 -7.58 -0.09
C ALA A 37 4.97 -7.97 0.10
N TYR A 38 4.21 -7.10 0.77
CA TYR A 38 2.77 -7.25 0.94
C TYR A 38 1.99 -6.26 0.06
N ILE A 39 2.62 -5.13 -0.28
CA ILE A 39 2.00 -4.05 -1.04
C ILE A 39 2.89 -3.67 -2.22
N GLY A 40 2.25 -3.41 -3.36
CA GLY A 40 2.86 -2.86 -4.56
C GLY A 40 1.83 -2.03 -5.31
N GLN A 41 2.13 -0.76 -5.59
CA GLN A 41 1.22 0.11 -6.33
C GLN A 41 1.97 1.18 -7.13
N TYR A 42 1.42 1.56 -8.27
CA TYR A 42 1.87 2.74 -9.01
C TYR A 42 1.22 4.01 -8.45
N SER A 43 1.91 5.14 -8.60
CA SER A 43 1.24 6.45 -8.60
C SER A 43 0.22 6.49 -9.74
N ARG A 44 -0.75 7.41 -9.64
CA ARG A 44 -1.84 7.51 -10.64
C ARG A 44 -1.34 7.72 -12.07
N ASP A 45 -0.24 8.45 -12.23
CA ASP A 45 0.40 8.75 -13.50
C ASP A 45 1.48 7.72 -13.92
N GLY A 46 1.79 6.74 -13.06
CA GLY A 46 2.80 5.72 -13.31
C GLY A 46 4.26 6.17 -13.09
N THR A 47 4.50 7.43 -12.72
CA THR A 47 5.84 8.01 -12.50
C THR A 47 6.57 7.33 -11.35
N PHE A 48 5.83 6.95 -10.30
CA PHE A 48 6.37 6.26 -9.14
C PHE A 48 5.76 4.88 -8.95
N PHE A 49 6.54 4.02 -8.30
CA PHE A 49 6.08 2.74 -7.78
C PHE A 49 6.43 2.66 -6.28
N VAL A 50 5.47 2.25 -5.45
CA VAL A 50 5.66 2.04 -4.01
C VAL A 50 5.55 0.56 -3.72
N ALA A 51 6.50 0.03 -2.95
CA ALA A 51 6.45 -1.31 -2.39
C ALA A 51 6.58 -1.27 -0.87
N ALA A 52 5.73 -2.00 -0.15
CA ALA A 52 5.82 -2.13 1.30
C ALA A 52 6.05 -3.58 1.73
N TYR A 53 6.85 -3.74 2.77
CA TYR A 53 7.43 -5.01 3.18
C TYR A 53 7.15 -5.35 4.64
N GLN A 54 7.21 -6.63 4.96
CA GLN A 54 7.01 -7.17 6.31
C GLN A 54 7.99 -6.59 7.35
N ASP A 55 9.21 -6.26 6.92
CA ASP A 55 10.28 -5.72 7.76
C ASP A 55 10.17 -4.20 8.00
N GLN A 56 8.95 -3.66 7.89
CA GLN A 56 8.64 -2.26 8.18
C GLN A 56 9.25 -1.28 7.16
N ARG A 57 9.62 -1.74 5.97
CA ARG A 57 10.13 -0.87 4.90
C ARG A 57 9.01 -0.48 3.94
N VAL A 58 8.97 0.79 3.56
CA VAL A 58 8.18 1.29 2.42
C VAL A 58 9.13 2.00 1.46
N ARG A 59 9.30 1.43 0.26
CA ARG A 59 10.24 1.92 -0.75
C ARG A 59 9.49 2.57 -1.89
N LEU A 60 9.90 3.78 -2.24
CA LEU A 60 9.42 4.56 -3.39
C LEU A 60 10.48 4.52 -4.49
N TYR A 61 10.09 4.06 -5.66
CA TYR A 61 10.93 3.96 -6.85
C TYR A 61 10.46 4.96 -7.90
N ASP A 62 11.42 5.63 -8.53
CA ASP A 62 11.20 6.48 -9.70
C ASP A 62 11.27 5.62 -10.96
N VAL A 63 10.10 5.35 -11.54
CA VAL A 63 9.93 4.44 -12.68
C VAL A 63 10.58 5.04 -13.93
N GLU A 64 10.40 6.34 -14.14
CA GLU A 64 10.95 7.07 -15.30
C GLU A 64 12.48 7.18 -15.23
N ARG A 65 13.04 7.31 -14.03
CA ARG A 65 14.49 7.26 -13.80
C ARG A 65 15.01 5.84 -13.64
N ASN A 66 14.52 4.95 -14.51
CA ASN A 66 14.99 3.57 -14.62
C ASN A 66 14.87 2.77 -13.31
N TRP A 67 13.77 2.96 -12.60
CA TRP A 67 13.47 2.34 -11.29
C TRP A 67 14.46 2.70 -10.18
N LYS A 68 15.04 3.91 -10.21
CA LYS A 68 15.95 4.35 -9.16
C LYS A 68 15.19 4.47 -7.83
N LEU A 69 15.78 3.96 -6.75
CA LEU A 69 15.23 4.16 -5.40
C LEU A 69 15.25 5.65 -5.08
N ARG A 70 14.07 6.21 -4.83
CA ARG A 70 13.90 7.61 -4.43
C ARG A 70 13.84 7.75 -2.91
N LYS A 71 13.11 6.84 -2.25
CA LYS A 71 12.93 6.88 -0.80
C LYS A 71 12.84 5.47 -0.21
N ASP A 72 13.40 5.31 0.98
CA ASP A 72 13.30 4.09 1.78
C ASP A 72 12.87 4.46 3.21
N VAL A 73 11.55 4.47 3.42
CA VAL A 73 10.91 4.84 4.68
C VAL A 73 10.89 3.64 5.61
N ARG A 74 11.28 3.84 6.87
CA ARG A 74 11.10 2.85 7.93
C ARG A 74 9.84 3.19 8.73
N ALA A 75 8.83 2.35 8.63
CA ALA A 75 7.55 2.55 9.29
C ALA A 75 7.69 2.58 10.83
N ARG A 76 7.12 3.61 11.44
CA ARG A 76 6.92 3.76 12.89
C ARG A 76 5.63 3.05 13.32
N MET A 77 5.62 2.56 14.55
CA MET A 77 4.51 1.80 15.13
C MET A 77 3.95 0.75 14.15
N CYS A 78 4.82 -0.11 13.66
CA CYS A 78 4.41 -1.18 12.75
C CYS A 78 4.25 -2.50 13.52
N ARG A 79 3.02 -3.03 13.55
CA ARG A 79 2.70 -4.33 14.13
C ARG A 79 2.61 -5.36 13.00
N TRP A 80 3.53 -6.33 13.03
CA TRP A 80 3.69 -7.42 12.05
C TRP A 80 4.09 -7.01 10.63
N THR A 81 3.36 -6.10 9.97
CA THR A 81 3.68 -5.58 8.64
C THR A 81 3.03 -4.22 8.41
N VAL A 82 3.50 -3.50 7.39
CA VAL A 82 2.69 -2.44 6.75
C VAL A 82 1.53 -3.14 6.04
N THR A 83 0.30 -2.74 6.39
CA THR A 83 -0.94 -3.37 5.90
C THR A 83 -1.42 -2.71 4.62
N ASP A 84 -1.20 -1.40 4.46
CA ASP A 84 -1.41 -0.68 3.22
C ASP A 84 -0.59 0.62 3.20
N CYS A 85 -0.43 1.20 2.03
CA CYS A 85 0.11 2.54 1.85
C CYS A 85 -0.56 3.24 0.67
N THR A 86 -0.36 4.53 0.52
CA THR A 86 -0.88 5.31 -0.61
C THR A 86 -0.09 6.61 -0.78
N LEU A 87 0.16 7.01 -2.02
CA LEU A 87 0.66 8.35 -2.33
C LEU A 87 -0.51 9.34 -2.35
N SER A 88 -0.26 10.57 -1.92
CA SER A 88 -1.17 11.69 -2.13
C SER A 88 -1.34 11.96 -3.64
N PRO A 89 -2.46 12.54 -4.09
CA PRO A 89 -2.68 12.84 -5.52
C PRO A 89 -1.60 13.74 -6.13
N ASP A 90 -1.03 14.65 -5.35
CA ASP A 90 0.08 15.52 -5.75
C ASP A 90 1.47 14.86 -5.63
N GLN A 91 1.51 13.60 -5.18
CA GLN A 91 2.71 12.75 -5.02
C GLN A 91 3.77 13.34 -4.08
N ARG A 92 3.41 14.28 -3.21
CA ARG A 92 4.34 14.87 -2.23
C ARG A 92 4.38 14.10 -0.92
N PHE A 93 3.32 13.36 -0.60
CA PHE A 93 3.16 12.65 0.65
C PHE A 93 2.91 11.16 0.41
N LEU A 94 3.46 10.34 1.30
CA LEU A 94 3.19 8.93 1.42
C LEU A 94 2.51 8.69 2.76
N VAL A 95 1.36 8.03 2.74
CA VAL A 95 0.72 7.51 3.93
C VAL A 95 0.94 6.01 4.00
N TYR A 96 1.29 5.49 5.17
CA TYR A 96 1.31 4.06 5.44
C TYR A 96 0.54 3.75 6.72
N CYS A 97 -0.04 2.56 6.79
CA CYS A 97 -0.73 2.06 7.95
C CYS A 97 -0.26 0.66 8.35
N SER A 98 -0.68 0.21 9.53
CA SER A 98 -0.36 -1.10 10.08
C SER A 98 -1.52 -1.54 10.98
N ILE A 99 -1.38 -2.69 11.64
CA ILE A 99 -2.32 -3.17 12.66
C ILE A 99 -2.15 -2.34 13.95
N MET A 100 -2.38 -1.04 13.82
CA MET A 100 -2.30 0.00 14.83
C MET A 100 -3.37 1.07 14.53
N PRO A 101 -3.79 1.84 15.55
CA PRO A 101 -4.77 2.92 15.37
C PRO A 101 -4.24 4.19 14.71
N VAL A 102 -2.93 4.27 14.50
CA VAL A 102 -2.25 5.44 13.97
C VAL A 102 -1.66 5.09 12.61
N ALA A 103 -2.14 5.76 11.55
CA ALA A 103 -1.42 5.82 10.28
C ALA A 103 -0.39 6.95 10.34
N HIS A 104 0.58 6.94 9.43
CA HIS A 104 1.60 7.97 9.40
C HIS A 104 1.73 8.58 8.02
N LEU A 105 1.88 9.90 7.97
CA LEU A 105 2.15 10.67 6.77
C LEU A 105 3.61 11.10 6.74
N VAL A 106 4.25 10.92 5.59
CA VAL A 106 5.67 11.22 5.38
C VAL A 106 5.85 12.00 4.07
N THR A 107 6.67 13.04 4.11
CA THR A 107 7.05 13.78 2.90
C THR A 107 8.02 12.97 2.04
N VAL A 108 7.66 12.71 0.80
CA VAL A 108 8.50 11.96 -0.16
C VAL A 108 9.04 12.83 -1.31
N GLY A 109 8.59 14.09 -1.35
CA GLY A 109 8.95 15.04 -2.39
C GLY A 109 8.37 14.66 -3.75
N SER A 110 8.30 15.62 -4.64
CA SER A 110 7.75 15.51 -5.98
C SER A 110 8.78 15.05 -7.02
N HIS A 111 8.35 14.66 -8.22
CA HIS A 111 9.26 14.34 -9.33
C HIS A 111 10.24 15.48 -9.67
N TRP A 112 9.89 16.75 -9.42
CA TRP A 112 10.73 17.92 -9.69
C TRP A 112 11.74 18.24 -8.58
N ASP A 113 11.60 17.66 -7.38
CA ASP A 113 12.60 17.82 -6.34
C ASP A 113 13.91 17.12 -6.74
N SER A 114 15.00 17.90 -6.76
CA SER A 114 16.38 17.39 -6.86
C SER A 114 16.62 16.47 -5.67
N VAL A 115 16.51 15.17 -5.92
CA VAL A 115 16.61 14.09 -4.94
C VAL A 115 17.87 14.27 -4.08
N VAL A 116 17.71 14.75 -2.85
CA VAL A 116 18.63 14.33 -1.79
C VAL A 116 18.27 12.88 -1.56
N GLU A 117 19.16 11.98 -1.98
CA GLU A 117 18.98 10.54 -1.88
C GLU A 117 18.69 10.17 -0.43
N SER A 118 17.41 9.96 -0.20
CA SER A 118 16.76 9.58 1.03
C SER A 118 17.17 8.22 1.59
N ILE A 119 18.43 7.81 1.50
CA ILE A 119 18.84 6.43 1.80
C ILE A 119 18.98 6.33 3.32
N SER A 120 17.90 5.89 3.97
CA SER A 120 17.75 5.69 5.42
C SER A 120 17.78 6.95 6.30
N ASN A 121 16.75 7.80 6.24
CA ASN A 121 16.65 8.95 7.14
C ASN A 121 16.09 8.55 8.51
N VAL A 122 16.97 8.40 9.48
CA VAL A 122 16.64 8.30 10.92
C VAL A 122 15.94 9.59 11.44
N THR A 123 16.02 10.70 10.69
CA THR A 123 15.51 12.03 11.07
C THR A 123 14.18 12.43 10.44
N GLU A 124 13.52 11.52 9.72
CA GLU A 124 12.26 11.83 9.05
C GLU A 124 11.13 12.03 10.06
N VAL A 125 10.34 13.09 9.87
CA VAL A 125 9.14 13.37 10.65
C VAL A 125 8.00 12.57 10.05
N HIS A 126 7.31 11.82 10.90
CA HIS A 126 6.14 11.05 10.54
C HIS A 126 4.98 11.67 11.29
N GLU A 127 4.12 12.37 10.58
CA GLU A 127 2.93 12.96 11.16
C GLU A 127 1.93 11.83 11.50
N GLU A 128 1.47 11.81 12.74
CA GLU A 128 0.57 10.78 13.25
C GLU A 128 -0.89 11.11 12.90
N LEU A 129 -1.55 10.20 12.20
CA LEU A 129 -2.96 10.28 11.85
C LEU A 129 -3.72 9.28 12.72
N ASN A 130 -4.28 9.75 13.84
CA ASN A 130 -4.92 8.88 14.82
C ASN A 130 -6.41 8.66 14.50
N PHE A 131 -6.76 7.43 14.12
CA PHE A 131 -8.12 7.03 13.77
C PHE A 131 -8.95 6.60 14.99
N ALA A 132 -8.31 6.26 16.11
CA ALA A 132 -8.99 5.85 17.34
C ALA A 132 -9.39 7.03 18.25
N ALA A 133 -9.06 8.28 17.90
CA ALA A 133 -9.37 9.43 18.76
C ALA A 133 -10.88 9.68 19.00
N ARG A 134 -11.76 9.04 18.22
CA ARG A 134 -13.23 9.04 18.41
C ARG A 134 -13.79 7.65 18.74
N SER A 135 -12.96 6.62 18.92
CA SER A 135 -13.50 5.30 19.29
C SER A 135 -14.02 5.35 20.72
N GLU A 136 -15.24 4.83 20.90
CA GLU A 136 -15.94 4.82 22.18
C GLU A 136 -15.08 4.19 23.29
N PRO A 137 -15.23 4.61 24.57
CA PRO A 137 -14.36 4.25 25.70
C PRO A 137 -14.14 2.76 25.96
N TRP A 138 -14.95 1.90 25.33
CA TRP A 138 -14.98 0.45 25.52
C TRP A 138 -14.05 -0.32 24.58
N HIS A 139 -13.46 0.32 23.56
CA HIS A 139 -12.49 -0.34 22.69
C HIS A 139 -11.13 -0.36 23.39
N SER A 140 -10.74 -1.52 23.91
CA SER A 140 -9.40 -1.69 24.47
C SER A 140 -8.38 -1.30 23.38
N SER A 141 -7.43 -0.43 23.72
CA SER A 141 -6.40 0.10 22.82
C SER A 141 -5.47 -0.96 22.21
N ARG A 142 -5.76 -2.25 22.42
CA ARG A 142 -4.97 -3.38 21.96
C ARG A 142 -5.51 -4.02 20.68
N GLU A 143 -6.76 -3.76 20.30
CA GLU A 143 -7.43 -4.45 19.18
C GLU A 143 -7.61 -3.61 17.91
N PHE A 144 -7.55 -2.28 17.96
CA PHE A 144 -7.76 -1.46 16.76
C PHE A 144 -6.56 -1.53 15.79
N GLY A 145 -6.84 -1.87 14.53
CA GLY A 145 -5.87 -1.92 13.44
C GLY A 145 -6.45 -1.45 12.11
N ILE A 146 -5.64 -0.71 11.36
CA ILE A 146 -5.98 -0.28 10.00
C ILE A 146 -5.44 -1.30 9.01
N TRP A 147 -6.31 -1.79 8.12
CA TRP A 147 -5.96 -2.82 7.14
C TRP A 147 -5.86 -2.28 5.71
N SER A 148 -6.52 -1.16 5.43
CA SER A 148 -6.49 -0.48 4.14
C SER A 148 -6.55 1.02 4.36
N ILE A 149 -5.86 1.80 3.53
CA ILE A 149 -5.91 3.26 3.57
C ILE A 149 -5.76 3.87 2.17
N LYS A 150 -6.61 4.85 1.83
CA LYS A 150 -6.60 5.53 0.52
C LYS A 150 -6.93 7.01 0.64
N TRP A 151 -6.25 7.82 -0.17
CA TRP A 151 -6.57 9.25 -0.33
C TRP A 151 -7.85 9.44 -1.14
N SER A 152 -8.60 10.48 -0.80
CA SER A 152 -9.59 11.07 -1.70
C SER A 152 -8.92 11.60 -2.97
N GLY A 153 -9.70 11.73 -4.05
CA GLY A 153 -9.16 12.18 -5.34
C GLY A 153 -8.61 13.61 -5.34
N ASP A 154 -9.08 14.45 -4.42
CA ASP A 154 -8.64 15.83 -4.22
C ASP A 154 -7.55 15.98 -3.14
N GLY A 155 -7.18 14.90 -2.45
CA GLY A 155 -6.12 14.88 -1.45
C GLY A 155 -6.45 15.55 -0.12
N ARG A 156 -7.73 15.82 0.17
CA ARG A 156 -8.17 16.43 1.44
C ARG A 156 -8.43 15.40 2.53
N GLU A 157 -8.89 14.21 2.13
CA GLU A 157 -9.38 13.20 3.06
C GLU A 157 -8.66 11.86 2.86
N LEU A 158 -8.64 11.06 3.92
CA LEU A 158 -8.20 9.68 3.93
C LEU A 158 -9.33 8.77 4.37
N ILE A 159 -9.54 7.67 3.66
CA ILE A 159 -10.46 6.61 4.04
C ILE A 159 -9.64 5.45 4.58
N ALA A 160 -9.98 4.95 5.77
CA ALA A 160 -9.34 3.82 6.42
C ALA A 160 -10.34 2.70 6.71
N GLY A 161 -10.04 1.49 6.24
CA GLY A 161 -10.76 0.27 6.62
C GLY A 161 -10.08 -0.39 7.80
N THR A 162 -10.86 -0.79 8.80
CA THR A 162 -10.35 -1.24 10.10
C THR A 162 -11.03 -2.52 10.57
N ASN A 163 -10.49 -3.17 11.60
CA ASN A 163 -11.07 -4.40 12.14
C ASN A 163 -12.13 -4.18 13.23
N ASP A 164 -12.58 -2.95 13.47
CA ASP A 164 -13.71 -2.67 14.37
C ASP A 164 -15.05 -2.61 13.61
N GLU A 165 -15.11 -3.30 12.46
CA GLU A 165 -16.29 -3.38 11.57
C GLU A 165 -16.68 -2.05 10.90
N ARG A 166 -15.77 -1.05 10.92
CA ARG A 166 -16.02 0.28 10.37
C ARG A 166 -14.97 0.74 9.37
N VAL A 167 -15.43 1.71 8.58
CA VAL A 167 -14.62 2.55 7.71
C VAL A 167 -14.62 3.97 8.25
N TYR A 168 -13.46 4.59 8.36
CA TYR A 168 -13.28 5.94 8.89
C TYR A 168 -12.87 6.91 7.79
N VAL A 169 -13.36 8.16 7.89
CA VAL A 169 -12.94 9.30 7.06
C VAL A 169 -12.17 10.28 7.94
N TYR A 170 -10.92 10.53 7.58
CA TYR A 170 -10.00 11.44 8.25
C TYR A 170 -9.73 12.65 7.37
N ASP A 171 -9.97 13.84 7.90
CA ASP A 171 -9.64 15.09 7.23
C ASP A 171 -8.19 15.46 7.52
N ALA A 172 -7.36 15.53 6.48
CA ALA A 172 -5.92 15.76 6.63
C ALA A 172 -5.62 17.20 7.08
N GLU A 173 -6.45 18.17 6.70
CA GLU A 173 -6.25 19.59 7.05
C GLU A 173 -6.53 19.86 8.52
N SER A 174 -7.67 19.40 9.04
CA SER A 174 -8.04 19.54 10.46
C SER A 174 -7.50 18.44 11.36
N SER A 175 -6.73 17.50 10.81
CA SER A 175 -6.04 16.43 11.54
C SER A 175 -6.95 15.62 12.46
N ARG A 176 -8.10 15.18 11.96
CA ARG A 176 -9.07 14.41 12.75
C ARG A 176 -9.99 13.55 11.90
N VAL A 177 -10.51 12.50 12.53
CA VAL A 177 -11.64 11.73 12.02
C VAL A 177 -12.89 12.62 11.98
N ILE A 178 -13.48 12.79 10.80
CA ILE A 178 -14.69 13.60 10.60
C ILE A 178 -15.96 12.75 10.49
N ALA A 179 -15.85 11.52 9.96
CA ALA A 179 -16.98 10.60 9.81
C ALA A 179 -16.53 9.14 9.93
N PHE A 180 -17.49 8.24 10.14
CA PHE A 180 -17.31 6.80 10.00
C PHE A 180 -18.60 6.16 9.48
N ALA A 181 -18.47 4.99 8.88
CA ALA A 181 -19.58 4.14 8.47
C ALA A 181 -19.37 2.74 9.07
N ALA A 182 -20.41 2.19 9.70
CA ALA A 182 -20.45 0.80 10.13
C ALA A 182 -20.96 -0.07 8.97
N GLY A 183 -20.30 -1.19 8.69
CA GLY A 183 -20.64 -2.01 7.54
C GLY A 183 -20.60 -3.52 7.77
N HIS A 184 -19.92 -4.00 8.81
CA HIS A 184 -19.64 -5.42 8.99
C HIS A 184 -20.27 -6.01 10.27
N SER A 185 -21.59 -5.85 10.43
CA SER A 185 -22.32 -6.39 11.59
C SER A 185 -22.54 -7.92 11.56
N ASP A 186 -22.09 -8.60 10.51
CA ASP A 186 -22.50 -9.96 10.17
C ASP A 186 -21.32 -10.97 10.12
N ASP A 187 -20.20 -10.68 10.80
CA ASP A 187 -19.02 -11.57 10.88
C ASP A 187 -19.22 -12.80 11.80
#